data_AF-A0A1G9I2P3-F1
#
_entry.id   AF-A0A1G9I2P3-F1
#
_cell.length_a   1.000
_cell.length_b   1.000
_cell.length_c   1.000
_cell.angle_alpha   90.00
_cell.angle_beta   90.00
_cell.angle_gamma   90.00
#
_symmetry.space_group_name_H-M   'P 1'
#
loop_
_entity.id
_entity.type
_entity.pdbx_description
1 polymer ?
#
loop_
_entity_poly.entity_id
_entity_poly.type
_entity_poly.pdbx_seq_one_letter_code
_entity_poly.pdbx_strand_id
1 'polypeptide(L)'
;MDRQSRGRNPSPGELERGRFSDGHTDFTVRASSVDAPDSFQVSAEGNPADIVLIVSGINSGRLHATWGQGWRSFAPDWKVWVEDAAFKVFYNGVTIGDRRQGKVRFCDG
;
A
#
# COMPACT_ATOMS: atom_id res chain seq x y z
N MET A 1 11.61 -29.89 -13.88
CA MET A 1 12.23 -28.78 -13.11
C MET A 1 11.06 -27.98 -12.58
N ASP A 2 10.50 -28.39 -11.44
CA ASP A 2 9.22 -27.86 -10.98
C ASP A 2 9.33 -27.66 -9.47
N ARG A 3 10.03 -26.59 -9.08
CA ARG A 3 10.07 -26.12 -7.69
C ARG A 3 8.69 -25.61 -7.32
N GLN A 4 7.83 -26.51 -6.84
CA GLN A 4 6.74 -26.15 -5.96
C GLN A 4 7.36 -25.65 -4.65
N SER A 5 7.69 -24.36 -4.61
CA SER A 5 7.84 -23.63 -3.37
C SER A 5 6.49 -23.74 -2.65
N ARG A 6 6.36 -24.74 -1.77
CA ARG A 6 5.33 -24.77 -0.73
C ARG A 6 5.49 -23.46 0.03
N GLY A 7 4.70 -22.46 -0.37
CA GLY A 7 4.83 -21.11 0.12
C GLY A 7 4.77 -21.16 1.63
N ARG A 8 5.90 -20.83 2.29
CA ARG A 8 5.86 -20.29 3.63
C ARG A 8 4.78 -19.23 3.55
N ASN A 9 3.62 -19.46 4.16
CA ASN A 9 2.59 -18.44 4.20
C ASN A 9 3.26 -17.26 4.91
N PRO A 10 3.61 -16.20 4.19
CA PRO A 10 4.38 -15.12 4.78
C PRO A 10 3.53 -14.61 5.94
N SER A 11 4.12 -14.53 7.12
CA SER A 11 3.40 -14.01 8.27
C SER A 11 2.85 -12.63 7.89
N PRO A 12 1.69 -12.19 8.40
CA PRO A 12 1.05 -10.96 7.93
C PRO A 12 1.95 -9.70 8.00
N GLY A 13 3.01 -9.71 8.82
CA GLY A 13 4.05 -8.67 8.84
C GLY A 13 5.14 -8.78 7.76
N GLU A 14 5.34 -9.94 7.14
CA GLU A 14 6.36 -10.17 6.10
C GLU A 14 5.90 -9.65 4.71
N LEU A 15 4.58 -9.53 4.53
CA LEU A 15 3.97 -8.89 3.35
C LEU A 15 3.80 -7.38 3.51
N GLU A 16 3.83 -6.87 4.74
CA GLU A 16 3.72 -5.44 5.01
C GLU A 16 4.96 -4.72 4.45
N ARG A 17 4.73 -3.79 3.52
CA ARG A 17 5.79 -2.95 2.95
C ARG A 17 6.01 -1.69 3.75
N GLY A 18 4.96 -1.23 4.43
CA GLY A 18 5.02 -0.07 5.31
C GLY A 18 3.64 0.54 5.49
N ARG A 19 3.63 1.72 6.10
CA ARG A 19 2.42 2.47 6.42
C ARG A 19 2.61 3.95 6.08
N PHE A 20 1.50 4.62 5.80
CA PHE A 20 1.41 6.07 5.65
C PHE A 20 0.10 6.55 6.25
N SER A 21 0.00 7.84 6.57
CA SER A 21 -1.20 8.42 7.16
C SER A 21 -1.49 9.77 6.52
N ASP A 22 -2.76 10.08 6.35
CA ASP A 22 -3.26 11.41 5.96
C ASP A 22 -3.43 12.33 7.19
N GLY A 23 -3.02 11.87 8.38
CA GLY A 23 -3.21 12.55 9.66
C GLY A 23 -4.54 12.20 10.35
N HIS A 24 -5.53 11.69 9.61
CA HIS A 24 -6.80 11.20 10.15
C HIS A 24 -6.96 9.68 10.08
N THR A 25 -6.33 9.03 9.09
CA THR A 25 -6.44 7.58 8.90
C THR A 25 -5.08 6.99 8.59
N ASP A 26 -4.74 5.91 9.29
CA ASP A 26 -3.55 5.12 9.05
C ASP A 26 -3.80 4.09 7.94
N PHE A 27 -2.95 4.12 6.92
CA PHE A 27 -2.98 3.22 5.77
C PHE A 27 -1.82 2.25 5.84
N THR A 28 -2.11 0.96 5.72
CA THR A 28 -1.12 -0.11 5.70
C THR A 28 -1.00 -0.67 4.30
N VAL A 29 0.21 -0.68 3.75
CA VAL A 29 0.51 -1.23 2.42
C VAL A 29 1.04 -2.64 2.56
N ARG A 30 0.38 -3.59 1.91
CA ARG A 30 0.79 -4.99 1.87
C ARG A 30 0.96 -5.47 0.45
N ALA A 31 2.11 -6.05 0.16
CA ALA A 31 2.35 -6.74 -1.09
C ALA A 31 1.62 -8.09 -1.13
N SER A 32 1.30 -8.58 -2.33
CA SER A 32 0.79 -9.95 -2.49
C SER A 32 1.86 -11.02 -2.32
N SER A 33 3.14 -10.67 -2.54
CA SER A 33 4.27 -11.58 -2.38
C SER A 33 5.55 -10.84 -1.98
N VAL A 34 6.47 -11.55 -1.33
CA VAL A 34 7.73 -10.97 -0.85
C VAL A 34 8.73 -10.79 -2.01
N ASP A 35 8.82 -11.76 -2.91
CA ASP A 35 9.89 -11.90 -3.91
C ASP A 35 9.53 -11.27 -5.28
N ALA A 36 8.28 -11.44 -5.72
CA ALA A 36 7.77 -10.89 -6.98
C ALA A 36 6.30 -10.47 -6.81
N PRO A 37 6.03 -9.32 -6.18
CA PRO A 37 4.66 -8.85 -5.99
C PRO A 37 4.02 -8.43 -7.32
N ASP A 38 2.94 -9.10 -7.71
CA ASP A 38 2.11 -8.68 -8.85
C ASP A 38 1.09 -7.60 -8.48
N SER A 39 0.81 -7.47 -7.19
CA SER A 39 -0.18 -6.57 -6.63
C SER A 39 0.17 -6.12 -5.22
N PHE A 40 -0.40 -5.00 -4.80
CA PHE A 40 -0.43 -4.60 -3.41
C PHE A 40 -1.82 -4.11 -3.02
N GLN A 41 -2.13 -4.24 -1.75
CA GLN A 41 -3.35 -3.77 -1.12
C GLN A 41 -3.01 -2.71 -0.08
N VAL A 42 -3.91 -1.75 0.06
CA VAL A 42 -3.89 -0.69 1.07
C VAL A 42 -5.11 -0.89 1.94
N SER A 43 -4.88 -1.02 3.25
CA SER A 43 -5.95 -1.21 4.23
C SER A 43 -5.93 -0.12 5.30
N ALA A 44 -7.09 0.36 5.74
CA ALA A 44 -7.20 1.40 6.75
C ALA A 44 -7.15 0.85 8.18
N GLU A 45 -6.66 1.66 9.12
CA GLU A 45 -6.63 1.42 10.57
C GLU A 45 -5.99 0.07 10.98
N GLY A 46 -5.09 -0.45 10.15
CA GLY A 46 -4.49 -1.77 10.34
C GLY A 46 -5.47 -2.94 10.20
N ASN A 47 -6.72 -2.68 9.79
CA ASN A 47 -7.73 -3.70 9.56
C ASN A 47 -7.67 -4.18 8.10
N PRO A 48 -7.21 -5.42 7.83
CA PRO A 48 -7.11 -5.93 6.46
C PRO A 48 -8.46 -6.11 5.75
N ALA A 49 -9.58 -6.10 6.48
CA ALA A 49 -10.90 -6.13 5.88
C ALA A 49 -11.34 -4.76 5.36
N ASP A 50 -10.75 -3.66 5.86
CA ASP A 50 -11.07 -2.31 5.40
C ASP A 50 -10.16 -1.91 4.23
N ILE A 51 -10.51 -2.43 3.05
CA ILE A 51 -9.71 -2.22 1.84
C ILE A 51 -9.97 -0.83 1.30
N VAL A 52 -8.91 -0.05 1.15
CA VAL A 52 -8.91 1.30 0.59
C VAL A 52 -8.65 1.27 -0.91
N LEU A 53 -7.55 0.61 -1.28
CA LEU A 53 -7.03 0.55 -2.64
C LEU A 53 -6.35 -0.81 -2.87
N ILE A 54 -6.58 -1.41 -4.02
CA ILE A 54 -5.82 -2.55 -4.52
C ILE A 54 -5.22 -2.14 -5.85
N VAL A 55 -3.91 -2.26 -5.98
CA VAL A 55 -3.20 -2.09 -7.26
C VAL A 55 -2.71 -3.45 -7.71
N SER A 56 -3.08 -3.85 -8.93
CA SER A 56 -2.64 -5.09 -9.55
C SER A 56 -1.99 -4.85 -10.92
N GLY A 57 -1.33 -5.89 -11.45
CA GLY A 57 -0.68 -5.85 -12.75
C GLY A 57 0.67 -5.13 -12.76
N ILE A 58 1.36 -5.08 -11.61
CA ILE A 58 2.67 -4.46 -11.44
C ILE A 58 3.72 -5.18 -12.30
N ASN A 59 3.70 -6.50 -12.34
CA ASN A 59 4.62 -7.28 -13.19
C ASN A 59 4.21 -7.27 -14.66
N SER A 60 2.91 -7.10 -14.94
CA SER A 60 2.36 -7.16 -16.30
C SER A 60 2.39 -5.82 -17.05
N GLY A 61 2.77 -4.72 -16.37
CA GLY A 61 2.76 -3.37 -16.93
C GLY A 61 1.37 -2.78 -17.20
N ARG A 62 0.31 -3.50 -16.80
CA ARG A 62 -1.10 -3.07 -16.88
C ARG A 62 -1.60 -2.77 -15.48
N LEU A 63 -1.23 -1.60 -14.96
CA LEU A 63 -1.64 -1.17 -13.64
C LEU A 63 -3.16 -1.01 -13.57
N HIS A 64 -3.79 -1.70 -12.63
CA HIS A 64 -5.21 -1.59 -12.36
C HIS A 64 -5.41 -1.18 -10.90
N ALA A 65 -6.00 0.00 -10.70
CA ALA A 65 -6.33 0.53 -9.38
C ALA A 65 -7.82 0.30 -9.07
N THR A 66 -8.09 -0.51 -8.06
CA THR A 66 -9.44 -0.82 -7.59
C THR A 66 -9.65 -0.22 -6.21
N TRP A 67 -10.64 0.67 -6.10
CA TRP A 67 -10.98 1.34 -4.84
C TRP A 67 -12.00 0.56 -4.03
N GLY A 68 -11.84 0.56 -2.71
CA GLY A 68 -12.84 0.04 -1.79
C GLY A 68 -14.19 0.75 -1.91
N GLN A 69 -15.27 0.06 -1.56
CA GLN A 69 -16.63 0.59 -1.73
C GLN A 69 -16.89 1.89 -0.96
N GLY A 70 -16.32 2.05 0.24
CA GLY A 70 -16.41 3.28 1.03
C GLY A 70 -15.52 4.40 0.51
N TRP A 71 -14.40 4.04 -0.14
CA TRP A 71 -13.33 4.97 -0.51
C TRP A 71 -13.48 5.51 -1.94
N ARG A 72 -14.17 4.80 -2.83
CA ARG A 72 -14.39 5.22 -4.23
C ARG A 72 -15.12 6.58 -4.36
N SER A 73 -15.94 6.95 -3.38
CA SER A 73 -16.72 8.20 -3.37
C SER A 73 -15.92 9.42 -2.89
N PHE A 74 -14.67 9.25 -2.45
CA PHE A 74 -13.81 10.35 -2.01
C PHE A 74 -13.38 11.24 -3.18
N ALA A 75 -12.87 12.42 -2.84
CA ALA A 75 -12.38 13.40 -3.80
C ALA A 75 -11.32 12.80 -4.75
N PRO A 76 -11.32 13.16 -6.04
CA PRO A 76 -10.36 12.64 -7.00
C PRO A 76 -8.92 12.99 -6.63
N ASP A 77 -8.65 14.21 -6.15
CA ASP A 77 -7.31 14.64 -5.71
C ASP A 77 -6.78 13.81 -4.54
N TRP A 78 -7.64 13.50 -3.58
CA TRP A 78 -7.30 12.63 -2.46
C TRP A 78 -6.95 11.21 -2.93
N LYS A 79 -7.71 10.66 -3.89
CA LYS A 79 -7.43 9.34 -4.47
C LYS A 79 -6.07 9.31 -5.18
N VAL A 80 -5.74 10.36 -5.94
CA VAL A 80 -4.42 10.48 -6.58
C VAL A 80 -3.30 10.53 -5.54
N TRP A 81 -3.49 11.28 -4.45
CA TRP A 81 -2.52 11.35 -3.36
C TRP A 81 -2.32 9.99 -2.67
N VAL A 82 -3.40 9.26 -2.35
CA VAL A 82 -3.32 7.93 -1.73
C VAL A 82 -2.60 6.95 -2.63
N GLU A 83 -2.88 6.97 -3.93
CA GLU A 83 -2.23 6.10 -4.90
C GLU A 83 -0.71 6.38 -4.97
N ASP A 84 -0.31 7.64 -5.12
CA ASP A 84 1.10 8.06 -5.13
C ASP A 84 1.82 7.69 -3.82
N ALA A 85 1.19 7.94 -2.67
CA ALA A 85 1.73 7.58 -1.36
C ALA A 85 1.90 6.06 -1.21
N ALA A 86 0.91 5.28 -1.65
CA ALA A 86 0.95 3.82 -1.60
C ALA A 86 2.06 3.25 -2.49
N PHE A 87 2.20 3.76 -3.73
CA PHE A 87 3.31 3.38 -4.61
C PHE A 87 4.67 3.73 -4.01
N LYS A 88 4.81 4.93 -3.43
CA LYS A 88 6.04 5.34 -2.75
C LYS A 88 6.39 4.40 -1.60
N VAL A 89 5.44 4.03 -0.75
CA VAL A 89 5.69 3.09 0.36
C VAL A 89 6.00 1.69 -0.16
N PHE A 90 5.28 1.22 -1.17
CA PHE A 90 5.49 -0.09 -1.78
C PHE A 90 6.91 -0.23 -2.36
N TYR A 91 7.39 0.76 -3.11
CA TYR A 91 8.72 0.73 -3.75
C TYR A 91 9.87 1.09 -2.81
N ASN A 92 9.67 2.02 -1.86
CA ASN A 92 10.74 2.41 -0.94
C ASN A 92 10.95 1.43 0.21
N GLY A 93 10.03 0.48 0.42
CA GLY A 93 10.21 -0.70 1.29
C GLY A 93 10.52 -0.39 2.76
N VAL A 94 10.35 0.86 3.16
CA VAL A 94 10.65 1.37 4.50
C VAL A 94 9.61 2.43 4.75
N THR A 95 8.88 2.26 5.84
CA THR A 95 8.05 3.26 6.51
C THR A 95 8.57 4.67 6.19
N ILE A 96 7.71 5.53 5.65
CA ILE A 96 7.90 6.96 5.81
C ILE A 96 7.74 7.20 7.32
N GLY A 97 8.80 6.92 8.07
CA GLY A 97 8.75 6.71 9.51
C GLY A 97 10.11 6.32 10.09
N ASP A 98 10.93 5.53 9.38
CA ASP A 98 12.19 5.02 9.96
C ASP A 98 13.49 5.59 9.36
N ARG A 99 13.39 6.45 8.34
CA ARG A 99 14.47 7.39 8.01
C ARG A 99 14.10 8.77 8.55
N ARG A 100 14.54 9.03 9.79
CA ARG A 100 14.75 10.35 10.43
C ARG A 100 14.27 11.56 9.60
N GLN A 101 13.39 12.39 10.17
CA GLN A 101 13.11 13.75 9.66
C GLN A 101 12.37 13.81 8.31
N GLY A 102 11.14 13.34 8.26
CA GLY A 102 10.17 13.76 7.24
C GLY A 102 9.20 14.75 7.85
N LYS A 103 9.61 16.01 8.02
CA LYS A 103 8.72 17.12 8.36
C LYS A 103 7.68 17.23 7.25
N VAL A 104 6.56 16.52 7.38
CA VAL A 104 5.35 16.80 6.60
C VAL A 104 4.98 18.22 7.00
N ARG A 105 5.37 19.16 6.15
CA ARG A 105 4.94 20.55 6.27
C ARG A 105 3.45 20.50 5.97
N PHE A 106 2.67 20.52 7.03
CA PHE A 106 1.33 21.07 7.01
C PHE A 106 1.41 22.39 6.22
N CYS A 107 0.74 22.47 5.07
CA CYS A 107 0.48 23.75 4.44
C CYS A 107 -0.76 24.31 5.17
N ASP A 108 -0.51 25.06 6.24
CA ASP A 108 -1.45 26.08 6.72
C ASP A 108 -0.90 27.43 6.21
N GLY A 109 -1.69 28.13 5.40
CA GLY A 109 -1.36 29.43 4.81
C GLY A 109 -1.88 29.62 3.40
#